data_AF-A0A8C6P7Y3-F1
#
_entry.id   AF-A0A8C6P7Y3-F1
#
_cell.length_a   1.000
_cell.length_b   1.000
_cell.length_c   1.000
_cell.angle_alpha   90.00
_cell.angle_beta   90.00
_cell.angle_gamma   90.00
#
_symmetry.space_group_name_H-M   'P 1'
#
loop_
_entity.id
_entity.type
_entity.pdbx_description
1 polymer ?
#
loop_
_entity_poly.entity_id
_entity_poly.type
_entity_poly.pdbx_seq_one_letter_code
_entity_poly.pdbx_strand_id
1 'polypeptide(L)'
;LILYYWATKNQSEVQLLPLGCGTPPIEPLTSRVVNGEDARPHSWPWQISLQYERDGEWRHTCGGSLIAANWVMTAAHCINTQLSYRVFVGKHNLVEEEAGSKAILPEKIVVHEKWNPIFVAFGNDIALIKLSESVTLSDQVQLACIPPAGTVLANLYPCYITGWGRLYMCVCVCVCACVC
;
A
#
# COMPACT_ATOMS: atom_id res chain seq x y z
N LEU A 1 -2.10 -19.97 -0.01
CA LEU A 1 -0.80 -20.41 -0.57
C LEU A 1 -0.33 -19.55 -1.74
N ILE A 2 -1.08 -19.46 -2.85
CA ILE A 2 -0.58 -18.89 -4.12
C ILE A 2 -0.11 -17.43 -3.99
N LEU A 3 -0.85 -16.57 -3.29
CA LEU A 3 -0.50 -15.14 -3.15
C LEU A 3 0.82 -14.90 -2.41
N TYR A 4 1.04 -15.58 -1.27
CA TYR A 4 2.29 -15.48 -0.53
C TYR A 4 3.48 -16.01 -1.34
N TYR A 5 3.33 -17.17 -1.98
CA TYR A 5 4.38 -17.73 -2.83
C TYR A 5 4.68 -16.86 -4.05
N TRP A 6 3.66 -16.32 -4.69
CA TRP A 6 3.84 -15.42 -5.84
C TRP A 6 4.52 -14.12 -5.42
N ALA A 7 4.14 -13.55 -4.27
CA ALA A 7 4.77 -12.35 -3.76
C ALA A 7 6.22 -12.59 -3.35
N THR A 8 6.49 -13.67 -2.61
CA THR A 8 7.84 -14.01 -2.15
C THR A 8 8.76 -14.46 -3.29
N LYS A 9 8.26 -15.18 -4.31
CA LYS A 9 9.05 -15.56 -5.50
C LYS A 9 9.54 -14.34 -6.29
N ASN A 10 8.76 -13.26 -6.31
CA ASN A 10 9.17 -12.00 -6.96
C ASN A 10 10.06 -11.13 -6.05
N GLN A 11 10.27 -11.53 -4.79
CA GLN A 11 11.00 -10.80 -3.74
C GLN A 11 12.32 -11.48 -3.33
N SER A 12 12.97 -12.22 -4.23
CA SER A 12 14.15 -13.05 -3.91
C SER A 12 15.37 -12.29 -3.35
N GLU A 13 15.34 -10.96 -3.25
CA GLU A 13 16.38 -10.09 -2.66
C GLU A 13 15.90 -9.28 -1.44
N VAL A 14 14.79 -9.65 -0.79
CA VAL A 14 14.36 -8.94 0.43
C VAL A 14 15.31 -9.27 1.58
N GLN A 15 16.34 -8.44 1.76
CA GLN A 15 17.06 -8.35 3.03
C GLN A 15 16.08 -7.89 4.10
N LEU A 16 15.65 -8.81 4.95
CA LEU A 16 14.92 -8.52 6.17
C LEU A 16 15.86 -7.73 7.09
N LEU A 17 15.78 -6.40 7.03
CA LEU A 17 16.39 -5.54 8.04
C LEU A 17 15.83 -5.94 9.42
N PRO A 18 16.60 -5.82 10.50
CA PRO A 18 16.15 -6.16 11.87
C PRO A 18 15.03 -5.25 12.40
N LEU A 19 14.51 -4.32 11.60
CA LEU A 19 13.34 -3.53 11.89
C LEU A 19 12.10 -4.37 11.58
N GLY A 20 11.33 -4.71 12.62
CA GLY A 20 10.07 -5.44 12.49
C GLY A 20 9.06 -4.73 11.57
N CYS A 21 8.04 -5.46 11.13
CA CYS A 21 6.94 -4.93 10.32
C CYS A 21 5.68 -4.72 11.18
N GLY A 22 4.72 -3.96 10.66
CA GLY A 22 3.35 -3.88 11.18
C GLY A 22 3.18 -3.19 12.53
N THR A 23 4.25 -2.59 13.07
CA THR A 23 4.21 -1.84 14.35
C THR A 23 4.48 -0.37 14.05
N PRO A 24 3.45 0.49 14.06
CA PRO A 24 3.62 1.91 13.79
C PRO A 24 4.26 2.63 14.99
N PRO A 25 5.24 3.53 14.78
CA PRO A 25 5.80 4.36 15.85
C PRO A 25 4.78 5.33 16.46
N ILE A 26 3.74 5.67 15.68
CA ILE A 26 2.63 6.53 16.07
C ILE A 26 1.37 5.68 16.12
N GLU A 27 0.84 5.48 17.32
CA GLU A 27 -0.39 4.69 17.52
C GLU A 27 -1.59 5.30 16.78
N PRO A 28 -2.32 4.50 15.96
CA PRO A 28 -3.56 4.90 15.32
C PRO A 28 -4.67 5.18 16.33
N LEU A 29 -5.58 6.09 15.95
CA LEU A 29 -6.86 6.22 16.63
C LEU A 29 -7.78 5.09 16.15
N THR A 30 -8.13 4.17 17.05
CA THR A 30 -8.83 2.91 16.73
C THR A 30 -10.29 2.90 17.16
N SER A 31 -10.90 4.05 17.47
CA SER A 31 -12.33 4.15 17.73
C SER A 31 -13.14 3.65 16.52
N ARG A 32 -14.32 3.06 16.76
CA ARG A 32 -15.19 2.55 15.70
C ARG A 32 -15.70 3.72 14.85
N VAL A 33 -15.07 3.94 13.69
CA VAL A 33 -15.43 4.99 12.76
C VAL A 33 -16.37 4.48 11.67
N VAL A 34 -17.48 5.20 11.44
CA VAL A 34 -18.39 5.01 10.31
C VAL A 34 -18.20 6.22 9.36
N ASN A 35 -18.00 5.98 8.06
CA ASN A 35 -17.71 6.98 7.00
C ASN A 35 -16.28 7.53 6.90
N GLY A 36 -15.35 7.02 7.71
CA GLY A 36 -13.93 7.41 7.69
C GLY A 36 -13.67 8.72 8.43
N GLU A 37 -12.56 8.76 9.15
CA GLU A 37 -12.05 9.95 9.85
C GLU A 37 -10.62 10.17 9.42
N ASP A 38 -10.17 11.42 9.45
CA ASP A 38 -8.76 11.74 9.23
C ASP A 38 -7.91 10.93 10.20
N ALA A 39 -7.02 10.12 9.65
CA ALA A 39 -6.10 9.34 10.44
C ALA A 39 -5.16 10.28 11.16
N ARG A 40 -4.73 9.91 12.36
CA ARG A 40 -3.61 10.61 13.01
C ARG A 40 -2.42 10.63 12.03
N PRO A 41 -1.81 11.79 11.75
CA PRO A 41 -0.73 11.88 10.77
C PRO A 41 0.33 10.81 10.99
N HIS A 42 0.67 10.12 9.91
CA HIS A 42 1.69 9.06 9.86
C HIS A 42 1.44 7.82 10.76
N SER A 43 0.24 7.65 11.33
CA SER A 43 -0.10 6.45 12.12
C SER A 43 -0.25 5.16 11.31
N TRP A 44 -0.29 5.26 9.97
CA TRP A 44 -0.28 4.13 9.03
C TRP A 44 0.93 4.24 8.09
N PRO A 45 2.16 4.08 8.62
CA PRO A 45 3.42 4.46 7.96
C PRO A 45 3.79 3.61 6.74
N TRP A 46 3.09 2.51 6.49
CA TRP A 46 3.22 1.71 5.27
C TRP A 46 2.31 2.16 4.13
N GLN A 47 1.35 3.05 4.39
CA GLN A 47 0.44 3.56 3.36
C GLN A 47 1.22 4.34 2.31
N ILE A 48 1.07 3.96 1.05
CA ILE A 48 1.63 4.71 -0.08
C ILE A 48 0.55 5.33 -0.94
N SER A 49 0.93 6.39 -1.66
CA SER A 49 0.15 7.00 -2.73
C SER A 49 0.74 6.57 -4.07
N LEU A 50 0.03 5.73 -4.81
CA LEU A 50 0.37 5.43 -6.20
C LEU A 50 -0.19 6.55 -7.06
N GLN A 51 0.69 7.16 -7.85
CA GLN A 51 0.36 8.29 -8.71
C GLN A 51 0.73 7.96 -10.15
N TYR A 52 -0.07 8.41 -11.10
CA TYR A 52 0.26 8.36 -12.52
C TYR A 52 0.51 9.76 -13.06
N GLU A 53 1.36 9.85 -14.08
CA GLU A 53 1.61 11.08 -14.81
C GLU A 53 0.58 11.22 -15.94
N ARG A 54 0.03 12.43 -16.06
CA ARG A 54 -0.80 12.81 -17.20
C ARG A 54 -0.72 14.33 -17.38
N ASP A 55 -0.39 14.75 -18.60
CA ASP A 55 -0.33 16.17 -19.00
C ASP A 55 0.70 16.98 -18.17
N GLY A 56 1.82 16.38 -17.78
CA GLY A 56 2.87 16.98 -16.96
C GLY A 56 2.61 16.97 -15.46
N GLU A 57 1.45 16.47 -15.03
CA GLU A 57 1.03 16.45 -13.63
C GLU A 57 0.89 15.03 -13.07
N TRP A 58 1.31 14.87 -11.82
CA TRP A 58 1.18 13.62 -11.08
C TRP A 58 -0.12 13.60 -10.29
N ARG A 59 -0.95 12.58 -10.49
CA ARG A 59 -2.25 12.45 -9.84
C ARG A 59 -2.37 11.14 -9.08
N HIS A 60 -2.86 11.21 -7.85
CA HIS A 60 -3.20 10.02 -7.07
C HIS A 60 -4.25 9.18 -7.81
N THR A 61 -4.05 7.87 -7.83
CA THR A 61 -5.02 6.91 -8.41
C THR A 61 -5.39 5.82 -7.41
N CYS A 62 -4.41 5.28 -6.69
CA CYS A 62 -4.61 4.16 -5.79
C CYS A 62 -3.71 4.25 -4.57
N GLY A 63 -4.09 3.51 -3.53
CA GLY A 63 -3.22 3.20 -2.41
C GLY A 63 -2.31 2.00 -2.68
N GLY A 64 -1.56 1.65 -1.65
CA GLY A 64 -0.78 0.42 -1.55
C GLY A 64 -0.08 0.35 -0.21
N SER A 65 0.69 -0.72 0.00
CA SER A 65 1.44 -0.94 1.23
C SER A 65 2.92 -1.17 0.91
N LEU A 66 3.81 -0.45 1.60
CA LEU A 66 5.23 -0.75 1.61
C LEU A 66 5.46 -2.03 2.42
N ILE A 67 5.94 -3.09 1.77
CA ILE A 67 6.09 -4.44 2.36
C ILE A 67 7.56 -4.87 2.48
N ALA A 68 8.45 -4.20 1.75
CA ALA A 68 9.89 -4.18 1.97
C ALA A 68 10.42 -2.80 1.58
N ALA A 69 11.65 -2.46 1.94
CA ALA A 69 12.21 -1.12 1.71
C ALA A 69 12.14 -0.67 0.24
N ASN A 70 12.11 -1.61 -0.71
CA ASN A 70 11.98 -1.36 -2.15
C ASN A 70 10.79 -2.08 -2.80
N TRP A 71 9.82 -2.60 -2.03
CA TRP A 71 8.66 -3.30 -2.57
C TRP A 71 7.35 -2.76 -2.03
N VAL A 72 6.43 -2.45 -2.95
CA VAL A 72 5.05 -2.07 -2.67
C VAL A 72 4.11 -3.14 -3.17
N MET A 73 3.09 -3.45 -2.37
CA MET A 73 1.91 -4.23 -2.77
C MET A 73 0.76 -3.29 -3.10
N THR A 74 0.08 -3.52 -4.21
CA THR A 74 -1.13 -2.79 -4.61
C THR A 74 -2.07 -3.71 -5.39
N ALA A 75 -3.20 -3.19 -5.85
CA ALA A 75 -4.15 -3.94 -6.67
C ALA A 75 -3.70 -3.98 -8.14
N ALA A 76 -4.03 -5.07 -8.84
CA ALA A 76 -3.72 -5.21 -10.25
C ALA A 76 -4.53 -4.26 -11.12
N HIS A 77 -5.79 -3.99 -10.75
CA HIS A 77 -6.65 -3.06 -11.48
C HIS A 77 -6.13 -1.61 -11.44
N CYS A 78 -5.25 -1.27 -10.51
CA CYS A 78 -4.61 0.04 -10.43
C CYS A 78 -3.53 0.26 -11.50
N ILE A 79 -3.08 -0.82 -12.15
CA ILE A 79 -1.97 -0.79 -13.10
C ILE A 79 -2.50 -0.80 -14.54
N ASN A 80 -2.23 0.29 -15.24
CA ASN A 80 -2.37 0.45 -16.68
C ASN A 80 -0.98 0.63 -17.31
N THR A 81 -0.61 -0.24 -18.25
CA THR A 81 0.71 -0.28 -18.91
C THR A 81 1.02 0.93 -19.80
N GLN A 82 0.02 1.74 -20.12
CA GLN A 82 0.18 2.95 -20.93
C GLN A 82 0.53 4.19 -20.09
N LEU A 83 0.52 4.07 -18.76
CA LEU A 83 0.78 5.18 -17.85
C LEU A 83 2.16 5.04 -17.19
N SER A 84 2.77 6.19 -16.92
CA SER A 84 3.96 6.27 -16.06
C SER A 84 3.53 6.44 -14.61
N TYR A 85 4.18 5.74 -13.69
CA TYR A 85 3.85 5.77 -12.26
C TYR A 85 4.98 6.32 -11.41
N ARG A 86 4.61 6.82 -10.23
CA ARG A 86 5.50 7.01 -9.08
C ARG A 86 4.80 6.58 -7.79
N VAL A 87 5.58 6.17 -6.81
CA VAL A 87 5.12 5.83 -5.46
C VAL A 87 5.54 6.96 -4.52
N PHE A 88 4.58 7.53 -3.79
CA PHE A 88 4.85 8.48 -2.71
C PHE A 88 4.71 7.79 -1.36
N VAL A 89 5.78 7.83 -0.55
CA VAL A 89 5.81 7.31 0.82
C VAL A 89 5.80 8.45 1.84
N GLY A 90 5.37 8.17 3.07
CA GLY A 90 5.44 9.11 4.20
C GLY A 90 4.45 10.28 4.13
N LYS A 91 3.46 10.21 3.23
CA LYS A 91 2.45 11.25 3.07
C LYS A 91 1.28 11.04 4.03
N HIS A 92 0.78 12.12 4.62
CA HIS A 92 -0.55 12.20 5.23
C HIS A 92 -1.48 13.08 4.38
N ASN A 93 -1.04 14.25 3.93
CA ASN A 93 -1.79 15.11 3.01
C ASN A 93 -1.18 15.08 1.59
N LEU A 94 -2.00 14.81 0.56
CA LEU A 94 -1.51 14.68 -0.82
C LEU A 94 -0.96 16.00 -1.40
N VAL A 95 -1.47 17.13 -0.95
CA VAL A 95 -1.17 18.46 -1.48
C VAL A 95 0.05 19.08 -0.80
N GLU A 96 0.15 18.91 0.52
CA GLU A 96 1.20 19.55 1.32
C GLU A 96 2.57 18.91 1.10
N GLU A 97 3.63 19.74 1.19
CA GLU A 97 5.00 19.24 1.28
C GLU A 97 5.30 18.82 2.71
N GLU A 98 5.46 17.52 2.93
CA GLU A 98 5.70 16.96 4.25
C GLU A 98 7.16 16.50 4.35
N ALA A 99 7.86 16.98 5.37
CA ALA A 99 9.21 16.51 5.68
C ALA A 99 9.19 14.99 5.90
N GLY A 100 10.16 14.30 5.30
CA GLY A 100 10.27 12.85 5.35
C GLY A 100 9.42 12.10 4.31
N SER A 101 8.56 12.80 3.56
CA SER A 101 7.88 12.22 2.40
C SER A 101 8.80 12.15 1.19
N LYS A 102 8.68 11.09 0.38
CA LYS A 102 9.53 10.91 -0.82
C LYS A 102 8.74 10.27 -1.97
N ALA A 103 8.94 10.78 -3.17
CA ALA A 103 8.44 10.18 -4.41
C ALA A 103 9.54 9.34 -5.06
N ILE A 104 9.23 8.11 -5.44
CA ILE A 104 10.18 7.15 -6.01
C ILE A 104 9.56 6.51 -7.26
N LEU A 105 10.36 6.35 -8.30
CA LEU A 105 9.93 5.71 -9.54
C LEU A 105 9.94 4.18 -9.42
N PRO A 106 9.03 3.47 -10.10
CA PRO A 106 9.13 2.03 -10.28
C PRO A 106 10.35 1.64 -11.11
N GLU A 107 11.12 0.66 -10.65
CA GLU A 107 12.05 -0.12 -11.47
C GLU A 107 11.28 -1.15 -12.31
N LYS A 108 10.31 -1.82 -11.66
CA LYS A 108 9.55 -2.91 -12.26
C LYS A 108 8.16 -2.99 -11.64
N ILE A 109 7.15 -3.25 -12.47
CA ILE A 109 5.79 -3.55 -12.03
C ILE A 109 5.47 -4.98 -12.45
N VAL A 110 5.00 -5.79 -11.51
CA VAL A 110 4.64 -7.19 -11.70
C VAL A 110 3.16 -7.37 -11.36
N VAL A 111 2.34 -7.51 -12.40
CA VAL A 111 0.92 -7.84 -12.25
C VAL A 111 0.78 -9.36 -12.15
N HIS A 112 -0.14 -9.85 -11.31
CA HIS A 112 -0.37 -11.29 -11.20
C HIS A 112 -0.78 -11.89 -12.55
N GLU A 113 -0.12 -12.98 -12.95
CA GLU A 113 -0.27 -13.61 -14.28
C GLU A 113 -1.71 -14.09 -14.58
N LYS A 114 -2.49 -14.35 -13.52
CA LYS A 114 -3.90 -14.77 -13.59
C LYS A 114 -4.90 -13.62 -13.41
N TRP A 115 -4.43 -12.39 -13.25
CA TRP A 115 -5.31 -11.22 -13.21
C TRP A 115 -6.01 -11.06 -14.56
N ASN A 116 -7.32 -10.85 -14.55
CA ASN A 116 -8.10 -10.62 -15.75
C ASN A 116 -9.06 -9.44 -15.53
N PRO A 117 -8.83 -8.28 -16.19
CA PRO A 117 -9.66 -7.10 -16.00
C PRO A 117 -11.10 -7.27 -16.53
N ILE A 118 -11.36 -8.27 -17.40
CA ILE A 118 -12.70 -8.58 -17.91
C ILE A 118 -13.46 -9.46 -16.91
N PHE A 119 -12.77 -10.36 -16.21
CA PHE A 119 -13.37 -11.33 -15.29
C PHE A 119 -12.89 -11.11 -13.85
N VAL A 120 -13.18 -9.93 -13.31
CA VAL A 120 -12.76 -9.52 -11.95
C VAL A 120 -13.18 -10.49 -10.84
N ALA A 121 -14.29 -11.22 -11.04
CA ALA A 121 -14.80 -12.21 -10.10
C ALA A 121 -13.86 -13.43 -9.93
N PHE A 122 -12.91 -13.65 -10.85
CA PHE A 122 -11.89 -14.70 -10.73
C PHE A 122 -10.73 -14.31 -9.80
N GLY A 123 -10.75 -13.09 -9.26
CA GLY A 123 -9.79 -12.62 -8.26
C GLY A 123 -8.39 -12.38 -8.84
N ASN A 124 -7.36 -12.57 -8.01
CA ASN A 124 -5.96 -12.26 -8.31
C ASN A 124 -5.71 -10.77 -8.61
N ASP A 125 -6.50 -9.89 -8.00
CA ASP A 125 -6.35 -8.45 -8.10
C ASP A 125 -5.17 -7.94 -7.25
N ILE A 126 -3.96 -8.34 -7.64
CA ILE A 126 -2.73 -8.02 -6.93
C ILE A 126 -1.60 -7.70 -7.91
N ALA A 127 -0.85 -6.65 -7.58
CA ALA A 127 0.37 -6.27 -8.25
C ALA A 127 1.46 -5.90 -7.25
N LEU A 128 2.71 -6.07 -7.67
CA LEU A 128 3.88 -5.67 -6.93
C LEU A 128 4.65 -4.63 -7.72
N ILE A 129 5.15 -3.62 -7.01
CA ILE A 129 5.99 -2.57 -7.58
C ILE A 129 7.34 -2.64 -6.88
N LYS A 130 8.40 -2.94 -7.64
CA LYS A 130 9.78 -2.77 -7.22
C LYS A 130 10.18 -1.33 -7.44
N LEU A 131 10.63 -0.65 -6.39
CA LEU A 131 11.09 0.73 -6.43
C LEU A 131 12.52 0.81 -6.99
N SER A 132 12.85 1.89 -7.69
CA SER A 132 14.19 2.15 -8.26
C SER A 132 15.29 2.33 -7.22
N GLU A 133 14.91 2.62 -5.98
CA GLU A 133 15.80 2.75 -4.83
C GLU A 133 15.08 2.29 -3.56
N SER A 134 15.86 1.89 -2.55
CA SER A 134 15.30 1.54 -1.24
C SER A 134 14.91 2.79 -0.45
N VAL A 135 13.73 2.74 0.15
CA VAL A 135 13.23 3.75 1.06
C VAL A 135 13.98 3.64 2.39
N THR A 136 14.34 4.80 2.97
CA THR A 136 14.85 4.87 4.33
C THR A 136 13.68 4.82 5.31
N LEU A 137 13.66 3.84 6.20
CA LEU A 137 12.63 3.73 7.23
C LEU A 137 12.78 4.83 8.28
N SER A 138 11.64 5.33 8.76
CA SER A 138 11.55 6.43 9.73
C SER A 138 10.25 6.32 10.53
N ASP A 139 10.01 7.25 11.45
CA ASP A 139 8.74 7.28 12.19
C ASP A 139 7.51 7.48 11.29
N GLN A 140 7.72 7.96 10.06
CA GLN A 140 6.67 8.21 9.07
C GLN A 140 6.61 7.14 7.98
N VAL A 141 7.63 6.29 7.87
CA VAL A 141 7.74 5.27 6.81
C VAL A 141 8.21 3.95 7.38
N GLN A 142 7.34 2.95 7.37
CA GLN A 142 7.58 1.61 7.92
C GLN A 142 7.00 0.53 7.02
N LEU A 143 7.35 -0.71 7.32
CA LEU A 143 6.91 -1.87 6.55
C LEU A 143 5.60 -2.45 7.12
N ALA A 144 4.67 -2.82 6.24
CA ALA A 144 3.55 -3.68 6.57
C ALA A 144 3.98 -5.15 6.60
N CYS A 145 3.37 -5.94 7.49
CA CYS A 145 3.59 -7.38 7.51
C CYS A 145 2.78 -8.09 6.42
N ILE A 146 3.38 -9.11 5.82
CA ILE A 146 2.66 -10.07 4.96
C ILE A 146 2.26 -11.26 5.84
N PRO A 147 0.97 -11.64 5.89
CA PRO A 147 0.54 -12.80 6.67
C PRO A 147 1.13 -14.10 6.07
N PRO A 148 1.38 -15.11 6.91
CA PRO A 148 1.78 -16.43 6.43
C PRO A 148 0.81 -17.02 5.39
N ALA A 149 1.35 -17.88 4.52
CA ALA A 149 0.56 -18.54 3.50
C ALA A 149 -0.58 -19.37 4.11
N GLY A 150 -1.83 -19.05 3.76
CA GLY A 150 -3.00 -19.79 4.23
C GLY A 150 -3.57 -19.30 5.55
N THR A 151 -3.08 -18.19 6.09
CA THR A 151 -3.77 -17.49 7.19
C THR A 151 -5.20 -17.16 6.78
N VAL A 152 -6.15 -17.62 7.58
CA VAL A 152 -7.56 -17.25 7.51
C VAL A 152 -7.87 -16.52 8.81
N LEU A 153 -8.33 -15.28 8.70
CA LEU A 153 -8.75 -14.51 9.88
C LEU A 153 -10.10 -15.02 10.37
N ALA A 154 -10.42 -14.76 11.63
CA ALA A 154 -11.77 -15.05 12.11
C ALA A 154 -12.78 -14.16 11.38
N ASN A 155 -14.01 -14.66 11.17
CA ASN A 155 -15.08 -13.81 10.70
C ASN A 155 -15.27 -12.65 11.69
N LEU A 156 -15.51 -11.45 11.16
CA LEU A 156 -15.63 -10.22 11.91
C LEU A 156 -14.35 -9.76 12.63
N TYR A 157 -13.18 -10.27 12.21
CA TYR A 157 -11.90 -9.77 12.73
C TYR A 157 -11.78 -8.26 12.44
N PRO A 158 -11.42 -7.44 13.44
CA PRO A 158 -11.30 -6.00 13.27
C PRO A 158 -10.14 -5.70 12.31
N CYS A 159 -10.46 -5.01 11.23
CA CYS A 159 -9.53 -4.61 10.19
C CYS A 159 -9.68 -3.10 9.92
N TYR A 160 -8.65 -2.49 9.39
CA TYR A 160 -8.65 -1.06 9.08
C TYR A 160 -8.33 -0.87 7.61
N ILE A 161 -9.08 0.01 6.95
CA ILE A 161 -8.82 0.43 5.58
C ILE A 161 -8.37 1.88 5.63
N THR A 162 -7.25 2.18 4.98
CA THR A 162 -6.67 3.52 4.93
C THR A 162 -6.54 4.01 3.50
N GLY A 163 -6.68 5.31 3.31
CA GLY A 163 -6.46 5.94 2.00
C GLY A 163 -7.09 7.32 1.90
N TRP A 164 -6.92 7.95 0.74
CA TRP A 164 -7.37 9.32 0.47
C TRP A 164 -8.77 9.38 -0.16
N GLY A 165 -9.35 8.25 -0.57
CA GLY A 165 -10.67 8.21 -1.21
C GLY A 165 -10.81 9.17 -2.41
N ARG A 166 -12.02 9.33 -2.95
CA ARG A 166 -12.27 10.30 -4.04
C ARG A 166 -12.66 11.69 -3.54
N LEU A 167 -12.92 11.84 -2.23
CA LEU A 167 -13.43 13.06 -1.61
C LEU A 167 -12.46 13.70 -0.62
N TYR A 168 -11.33 13.04 -0.28
CA TYR A 168 -10.46 13.49 0.80
C TYR A 168 -9.04 13.75 0.29
N MET A 169 -8.38 14.74 0.92
CA MET A 169 -6.99 15.12 0.64
C MET A 169 -6.01 14.56 1.67
N CYS A 170 -6.52 14.09 2.82
CA CYS A 170 -5.78 13.47 3.91
C CYS A 170 -6.01 11.94 3.95
N VAL A 171 -5.09 11.18 4.54
CA VAL A 171 -5.30 9.75 4.79
C VAL A 171 -6.43 9.63 5.80
N CYS A 172 -7.52 8.98 5.41
CA CYS A 172 -8.59 8.61 6.32
C CYS A 172 -8.44 7.14 6.72
N VAL A 173 -8.99 6.76 7.88
CA VAL A 173 -9.09 5.37 8.33
C VAL A 173 -10.57 4.99 8.53
N CYS A 174 -10.94 3.81 8.04
CA CYS A 174 -12.24 3.18 8.25
C CYS A 174 -12.05 1.85 8.99
N VAL A 175 -12.87 1.61 10.02
CA VAL A 175 -12.90 0.30 10.68
C VAL A 175 -13.83 -0.62 9.89
N CYS A 176 -13.30 -1.74 9.43
CA CYS A 176 -14.05 -2.77 8.72
C CYS A 176 -13.96 -4.10 9.47
N ALA A 177 -15.02 -4.89 9.37
CA ALA A 177 -15.00 -6.27 9.80
C ALA A 177 -14.52 -7.10 8.59
N CYS A 178 -13.38 -7.79 8.71
CA CYS A 178 -12.96 -8.72 7.68
C CYS A 178 -13.99 -9.85 7.58
N VAL A 179 -14.61 -9.99 6.41
CA VAL A 179 -15.53 -11.10 6.09
C VAL A 179 -14.72 -12.11 5.28
N CYS A 180 -14.68 -13.36 5.76
CA CYS A 180 -14.01 -14.47 5.08
C CYS A 180 -14.89 -15.12 4.02
#